data_AF-A0A1F8P8Z6-F1
#
_entry.id   AF-A0A1F8P8Z6-F1
#
_cell.length_a   1.000
_cell.length_b   1.000
_cell.length_c   1.000
_cell.angle_alpha   90.00
_cell.angle_beta   90.00
_cell.angle_gamma   90.00
#
_symmetry.space_group_name_H-M   'P 1'
#
loop_
_entity.id
_entity.type
_entity.pdbx_description
1 polymer ?
#
loop_
_entity_poly.entity_id
_entity_poly.type
_entity_poly.pdbx_seq_one_letter_code
_entity_poly.pdbx_strand_id
1 'polypeptide(L)'
;MFVLMGIIAGESGIAEDAYNAMSKWVMKIRGGLLMATIGANAVFGACSGIPTGGTIVFTKIALPQLDKYGYDRRLSMACIASAAVLIVLIPPSMPIIITCILVDLSIGRALIAGIVPGILLAVLLSLSLWIVGIINPKRVPVATDIKVT
;
A
#
# COMPACT_ATOMS: atom_id res chain seq x y z
N MET A 1 -10.80 -4.68 -18.89
CA MET A 1 -11.61 -4.58 -17.67
C MET A 1 -10.78 -4.19 -16.44
N PHE A 2 -9.78 -4.97 -16.00
CA PHE A 2 -8.98 -4.59 -14.80
C PHE A 2 -8.25 -3.25 -14.92
N VAL A 3 -7.67 -2.94 -16.09
CA VAL A 3 -7.02 -1.64 -16.32
C VAL A 3 -8.01 -0.48 -16.17
N LEU A 4 -9.21 -0.64 -16.72
CA LEU A 4 -10.28 0.36 -16.63
C LEU A 4 -10.77 0.51 -15.19
N MET A 5 -10.94 -0.59 -14.45
CA MET A 5 -11.30 -0.55 -13.03
C MET A 5 -10.24 0.14 -12.17
N GLY A 6 -8.95 -0.09 -12.43
CA GLY A 6 -7.87 0.60 -11.70
C GLY A 6 -7.84 2.10 -11.93
N ILE A 7 -8.12 2.55 -13.15
CA ILE A 7 -8.23 3.97 -13.48
C ILE A 7 -9.48 4.56 -12.83
N ILE A 8 -10.64 3.91 -12.94
CA ILE A 8 -11.88 4.38 -12.31
C ILE A 8 -11.75 4.41 -10.79
N ALA A 9 -11.18 3.39 -10.16
CA ALA A 9 -10.99 3.34 -8.71
C ALA A 9 -10.00 4.41 -8.21
N GLY A 10 -9.00 4.77 -9.04
CA GLY A 10 -8.08 5.87 -8.74
C GLY A 10 -8.74 7.25 -8.86
N GLU A 11 -9.55 7.47 -9.89
CA GLU A 11 -10.20 8.77 -10.18
C GLU A 11 -11.52 8.99 -9.43
N SER A 12 -12.17 7.93 -8.93
CA SER A 12 -13.45 8.01 -8.20
C SER A 12 -13.31 8.36 -6.71
N GLY A 13 -12.09 8.56 -6.20
CA GLY A 13 -11.84 8.85 -4.78
C GLY A 13 -11.82 7.61 -3.86
N ILE A 14 -12.10 6.41 -4.38
CA ILE A 14 -12.08 5.16 -3.59
C ILE A 14 -10.71 4.90 -2.95
N ALA A 15 -9.61 5.23 -3.65
CA ALA A 15 -8.27 5.12 -3.09
C ALA A 15 -8.06 6.04 -1.87
N GLU A 16 -8.64 7.25 -1.91
CA GLU A 16 -8.55 8.22 -0.83
C GLU A 16 -9.40 7.81 0.37
N ASP A 17 -10.61 7.31 0.13
CA ASP A 17 -11.47 6.75 1.18
C ASP A 17 -10.86 5.51 1.84
N ALA A 18 -10.28 4.60 1.04
CA ALA A 18 -9.58 3.43 1.56
C ALA A 18 -8.37 3.86 2.42
N TYR A 19 -7.60 4.85 1.96
CA TYR A 19 -6.48 5.38 2.73
C TYR A 19 -6.94 6.04 4.03
N ASN A 20 -8.03 6.82 4.00
CA ASN A 20 -8.61 7.47 5.18
C ASN A 20 -9.20 6.47 6.18
N ALA A 21 -9.82 5.39 5.69
CA ALA A 21 -10.34 4.32 6.54
C ALA A 21 -9.20 3.58 7.24
N MET A 22 -8.16 3.20 6.47
CA MET A 22 -6.98 2.54 7.02
C MET A 22 -6.24 3.45 7.99
N SER A 23 -6.03 4.72 7.65
CA SER A 23 -5.34 5.67 8.53
C SER A 23 -6.07 5.83 9.86
N LYS A 24 -7.41 5.91 9.89
CA LYS A 24 -8.20 5.94 11.13
C LYS A 24 -8.02 4.68 11.99
N TRP A 25 -7.88 3.51 11.38
CA TRP A 25 -7.65 2.26 12.11
C TRP A 25 -6.27 2.18 12.73
N VAL A 26 -5.23 2.63 12.03
CA VAL A 26 -3.84 2.45 12.48
C VAL A 26 -3.22 3.71 13.12
N MET A 27 -3.89 4.86 13.11
CA MET A 27 -3.38 6.16 13.62
C MET A 27 -2.87 6.12 15.06
N LYS A 28 -3.44 5.24 15.91
CA LYS A 28 -3.04 5.10 17.33
C LYS A 28 -1.71 4.36 17.51
N ILE A 29 -1.16 3.76 16.46
CA ILE A 29 0.06 2.97 16.50
C ILE A 29 1.23 3.82 16.01
N ARG A 30 2.39 3.69 16.65
CA ARG A 30 3.65 4.31 16.19
C ARG A 30 4.03 3.75 14.82
N GLY A 31 4.15 4.61 13.81
CA GLY A 31 4.30 4.18 12.41
C GLY A 31 3.00 3.77 11.72
N GLY A 32 1.86 3.99 12.36
CA GLY A 32 0.54 3.62 11.86
C GLY A 32 0.20 4.23 10.51
N LEU A 33 0.68 5.44 10.20
CA LEU A 33 0.42 6.06 8.90
C LEU A 33 1.15 5.35 7.74
N LEU A 34 2.34 4.80 8.00
CA LEU A 34 3.07 3.99 7.02
C LEU A 34 2.39 2.61 6.85
N MET A 35 1.95 2.00 7.95
CA MET A 35 1.15 0.76 7.90
C MET A 35 -0.19 0.95 7.20
N ALA A 36 -0.84 2.10 7.39
CA ALA A 36 -2.06 2.48 6.68
C ALA A 36 -1.82 2.57 5.17
N THR A 37 -0.67 3.13 4.75
CA THR A 37 -0.26 3.14 3.35
C THR A 37 -0.15 1.74 2.78
N ILE A 38 0.54 0.82 3.48
CA ILE A 38 0.67 -0.59 3.07
C ILE A 38 -0.69 -1.25 2.93
N GLY A 39 -1.53 -1.12 3.96
CA GLY A 39 -2.85 -1.74 3.99
C GLY A 39 -3.80 -1.18 2.94
N ALA A 40 -3.78 0.13 2.71
CA ALA A 40 -4.59 0.76 1.68
C ALA A 40 -4.12 0.35 0.27
N ASN A 41 -2.80 0.24 0.05
CA ASN A 41 -2.27 -0.27 -1.22
C ASN A 41 -2.59 -1.76 -1.42
N ALA A 42 -2.70 -2.53 -0.34
CA ALA A 42 -3.09 -3.93 -0.41
C ALA A 42 -4.56 -4.09 -0.83
N VAL A 43 -5.47 -3.32 -0.21
CA VAL A 43 -6.90 -3.29 -0.54
C VAL A 43 -7.12 -2.74 -1.95
N PHE A 44 -6.46 -1.64 -2.29
CA PHE A 44 -6.54 -1.07 -3.64
C PHE A 44 -5.93 -1.99 -4.69
N GLY A 45 -4.87 -2.72 -4.33
CA GLY A 45 -4.24 -3.72 -5.17
C GLY A 45 -5.20 -4.79 -5.66
N ALA A 46 -6.06 -5.29 -4.76
CA ALA A 46 -7.13 -6.23 -5.08
C ALA A 46 -8.14 -5.66 -6.10
N CYS A 47 -8.31 -4.34 -6.18
CA CYS A 47 -9.29 -3.71 -7.07
C CYS A 47 -8.69 -3.20 -8.38
N SER A 48 -7.44 -2.74 -8.35
CA SER A 48 -6.87 -1.86 -9.38
C SER A 48 -6.00 -2.57 -10.40
N GLY A 49 -5.30 -3.64 -10.00
CA GLY A 49 -4.47 -4.45 -10.90
C GLY A 49 -3.35 -3.71 -11.66
N ILE A 50 -3.16 -2.39 -11.49
CA ILE A 50 -2.09 -1.58 -12.10
C ILE A 50 -1.18 -0.99 -11.02
N PRO A 51 0.08 -1.45 -10.91
CA PRO A 51 1.01 -0.97 -9.88
C PRO A 51 1.40 0.51 -10.05
N THR A 52 1.63 0.96 -11.29
CA THR A 52 2.05 2.33 -11.59
C THR A 52 0.96 3.35 -11.25
N GLY A 53 -0.29 3.06 -11.60
CA GLY A 53 -1.43 3.94 -11.30
C GLY A 53 -1.65 4.09 -9.80
N GLY A 54 -1.69 2.98 -9.06
CA GLY A 54 -1.83 3.01 -7.60
C GLY A 54 -0.67 3.75 -6.92
N THR A 55 0.57 3.52 -7.36
CA THR A 55 1.74 4.22 -6.79
C THR A 55 1.61 5.73 -6.94
N ILE A 56 1.21 6.25 -8.10
CA ILE A 56 1.04 7.69 -8.32
C ILE A 56 -0.06 8.26 -7.42
N VAL A 57 -1.20 7.57 -7.33
CA VAL A 57 -2.34 7.97 -6.50
C VAL A 57 -1.96 7.99 -5.01
N PHE A 58 -1.40 6.89 -4.49
CA PHE A 58 -0.97 6.82 -3.09
C PHE A 58 0.23 7.71 -2.78
N THR A 59 1.12 7.97 -3.74
CA THR A 59 2.17 9.00 -3.57
C THR A 59 1.53 10.37 -3.35
N LYS A 60 0.55 10.75 -4.16
CA LYS A 60 -0.13 12.05 -4.03
C LYS A 60 -0.96 12.17 -2.75
N ILE A 61 -1.56 11.08 -2.27
CA ILE A 61 -2.41 11.08 -1.07
C ILE A 61 -1.59 10.93 0.22
N ALA A 62 -0.63 10.00 0.26
CA ALA A 62 0.07 9.62 1.49
C ALA A 62 1.25 10.54 1.84
N LEU A 63 2.07 10.99 0.86
CA LEU A 63 3.22 11.88 1.13
C LEU A 63 2.85 13.18 1.86
N PRO A 64 1.84 13.96 1.43
CA PRO A 64 1.52 15.21 2.13
C PRO A 64 1.04 14.96 3.56
N GLN A 65 0.35 13.84 3.81
CA GLN A 65 -0.03 13.48 5.17
C GLN A 65 1.19 13.05 6.00
N LEU A 66 2.06 12.20 5.47
CA LEU A 66 3.29 11.77 6.15
C LEU A 66 4.19 12.96 6.49
N ASP A 67 4.36 13.91 5.57
CA ASP A 67 5.11 15.15 5.79
C ASP A 67 4.43 16.02 6.87
N LYS A 68 3.10 16.15 6.87
CA LYS A 68 2.33 16.88 7.89
C LYS A 68 2.52 16.30 9.30
N TYR A 69 2.64 14.98 9.41
CA TYR A 69 2.89 14.30 10.68
C TYR A 69 4.38 14.19 11.05
N GLY A 70 5.29 14.81 10.29
CA GLY A 70 6.72 14.85 10.60
C GLY A 70 7.46 13.52 10.39
N TYR A 71 6.94 12.65 9.51
CA TYR A 71 7.64 11.43 9.12
C TYR A 71 8.88 11.75 8.27
N ASP A 72 9.93 10.93 8.38
CA ASP A 72 11.11 11.08 7.52
C ASP A 72 10.74 10.86 6.05
N ARG A 73 10.94 11.87 5.21
CA ARG A 73 10.56 11.85 3.80
C ARG A 73 11.21 10.71 3.01
N ARG A 74 12.45 10.32 3.33
CA ARG A 74 13.12 9.18 2.66
C ARG A 74 12.44 7.87 3.03
N LEU A 75 12.08 7.70 4.30
CA LEU A 75 11.37 6.52 4.77
C LEU A 75 9.95 6.44 4.20
N SER A 76 9.25 7.56 4.14
CA SER A 76 7.92 7.68 3.52
C SER A 76 7.94 7.27 2.04
N MET A 77 8.89 7.81 1.27
CA MET A 77 9.04 7.43 -0.15
C MET A 77 9.41 5.95 -0.32
N ALA A 78 10.33 5.43 0.50
CA ALA A 78 10.70 4.02 0.47
C ALA A 78 9.50 3.11 0.79
N CYS A 79 8.70 3.49 1.79
CA CYS A 79 7.47 2.79 2.14
C CYS A 79 6.49 2.76 0.96
N ILE A 80 6.18 3.91 0.35
CA ILE A 80 5.24 4.00 -0.77
C ILE A 80 5.73 3.17 -1.96
N ALA A 81 7.02 3.27 -2.30
CA ALA A 81 7.64 2.51 -3.38
C ALA A 81 7.58 0.99 -3.12
N SER A 82 7.87 0.56 -1.89
CA SER A 82 7.80 -0.86 -1.50
C SER A 82 6.37 -1.40 -1.46
N ALA A 83 5.40 -0.59 -1.02
CA ALA A 83 3.99 -0.97 -0.95
C ALA A 83 3.38 -1.20 -2.35
N ALA A 84 3.93 -0.56 -3.39
CA ALA A 84 3.50 -0.77 -4.78
C ALA A 84 3.61 -2.22 -5.24
N VAL A 85 4.53 -2.99 -4.66
CA VAL A 85 4.71 -4.42 -4.96
C VAL A 85 3.46 -5.23 -4.57
N LEU A 86 2.71 -4.79 -3.56
CA LEU A 86 1.47 -5.46 -3.13
C LEU A 86 0.37 -5.41 -4.19
N ILE A 87 0.32 -4.34 -4.98
CA ILE A 87 -0.63 -4.16 -6.08
C ILE A 87 -0.42 -5.23 -7.16
N VAL A 88 0.82 -5.69 -7.33
CA VAL A 88 1.18 -6.74 -8.28
C VAL A 88 0.72 -8.11 -7.79
N LEU A 89 0.70 -8.31 -6.48
CA LEU A 89 0.65 -9.64 -5.87
C LEU A 89 -0.73 -10.03 -5.37
N ILE A 90 -1.54 -9.06 -4.91
CA ILE A 90 -2.88 -9.33 -4.37
C ILE A 90 -3.89 -9.47 -5.53
N PRO A 91 -4.51 -10.66 -5.70
CA PRO A 91 -5.47 -10.91 -6.78
C PRO A 91 -6.75 -10.08 -6.64
N PRO A 92 -7.42 -9.74 -7.76
CA PRO A 92 -7.02 -9.89 -9.17
C PRO A 92 -6.02 -8.82 -9.69
N SER A 93 -4.84 -9.24 -10.14
CA SER A 93 -3.81 -8.33 -10.68
C SER A 93 -3.47 -8.64 -12.15
N MET A 94 -3.35 -7.59 -12.98
CA MET A 94 -2.95 -7.75 -14.39
C MET A 94 -1.55 -8.35 -14.58
N PRO A 95 -0.52 -7.98 -13.79
CA PRO A 95 0.80 -8.55 -13.95
C PRO A 95 0.82 -10.06 -13.79
N ILE A 96 0.11 -10.62 -12.80
CA ILE A 96 0.03 -12.08 -12.61
C ILE A 96 -0.57 -12.74 -13.84
N ILE A 97 -1.66 -12.18 -14.40
CA ILE A 97 -2.31 -12.72 -15.59
C ILE A 97 -1.36 -12.71 -16.80
N ILE A 98 -0.68 -11.59 -17.05
CA ILE A 98 0.27 -11.46 -18.17
C ILE A 98 1.40 -12.49 -18.00
N THR A 99 1.94 -12.62 -16.79
CA THR A 99 3.04 -13.58 -16.52
C THR A 99 2.58 -15.03 -16.69
N CYS A 100 1.33 -15.35 -16.35
CA CYS A 100 0.78 -16.69 -16.57
C CYS A 100 0.62 -17.01 -18.05
N ILE A 101 0.17 -16.04 -18.85
CA ILE A 101 0.03 -16.21 -20.31
C ILE A 101 1.41 -16.43 -20.95
N LEU A 102 2.44 -15.70 -20.49
CA LEU A 102 3.81 -15.84 -21.02
C LEU A 102 4.45 -17.20 -20.68
N VAL A 103 4.04 -17.82 -19.58
CA VAL A 103 4.63 -19.08 -19.05
C VAL A 103 3.67 -20.27 -19.23
N ASP A 104 2.55 -20.09 -19.95
CA ASP A 104 1.49 -21.10 -20.14
C ASP A 104 1.00 -21.76 -18.83
N LEU A 105 0.93 -20.97 -17.75
CA LEU A 105 0.44 -21.43 -16.46
C LEU A 105 -1.06 -21.20 -16.31
N SER A 106 -1.70 -22.09 -15.52
CA SER A 106 -3.11 -21.92 -15.17
C SER A 106 -3.30 -20.65 -14.33
N ILE A 107 -4.04 -19.68 -14.89
CA ILE A 107 -4.35 -18.39 -14.28
C ILE A 107 -4.99 -18.57 -12.90
N GLY A 108 -5.95 -19.50 -12.77
CA GLY A 108 -6.65 -19.75 -11.50
C GLY A 108 -5.71 -20.22 -10.39
N ARG A 109 -4.76 -21.12 -10.72
CA ARG A 109 -3.76 -21.59 -9.75
C ARG A 109 -2.80 -20.47 -9.36
N ALA A 110 -2.38 -19.65 -10.32
CA ALA A 110 -1.45 -18.55 -10.05
C ALA A 110 -2.09 -17.43 -9.21
N LEU A 111 -3.37 -17.11 -9.44
CA LEU A 111 -4.09 -16.15 -8.61
C LEU A 111 -4.20 -16.64 -7.16
N ILE A 112 -4.58 -17.90 -6.95
CA ILE A 112 -4.63 -18.50 -5.60
C ILE A 112 -3.24 -18.54 -4.97
N ALA A 113 -2.22 -18.92 -5.74
CA ALA A 113 -0.83 -18.95 -5.29
C ALA A 113 -0.28 -17.56 -4.96
N GLY A 114 -0.83 -16.48 -5.53
CA GLY A 114 -0.45 -15.09 -5.26
C GLY A 114 -0.95 -14.54 -3.91
N ILE A 115 -2.00 -15.13 -3.34
CA ILE A 115 -2.57 -14.69 -2.04
C ILE A 115 -1.55 -14.87 -0.92
N VAL A 116 -0.92 -16.03 -0.85
CA VAL A 116 0.07 -16.38 0.19
C VAL A 116 1.26 -15.40 0.20
N PRO A 117 1.98 -15.19 -0.92
CA PRO A 117 3.09 -14.25 -0.94
C PRO A 117 2.60 -12.81 -0.79
N GLY A 118 1.39 -12.45 -1.26
CA GLY A 118 0.78 -11.13 -1.05
C GLY A 118 0.63 -10.77 0.42
N ILE A 119 0.00 -11.66 1.19
CA ILE A 119 -0.17 -11.50 2.64
C ILE A 119 1.18 -11.51 3.34
N LEU A 120 2.07 -12.43 2.97
CA LEU A 120 3.41 -12.52 3.55
C LEU A 120 4.18 -11.20 3.37
N LEU A 121 4.16 -10.61 2.17
CA LEU A 121 4.85 -9.35 1.89
C LEU A 121 4.23 -8.19 2.66
N ALA A 122 2.90 -8.14 2.78
CA ALA A 122 2.21 -7.11 3.56
C ALA A 122 2.61 -7.18 5.04
N VAL A 123 2.69 -8.39 5.61
CA VAL A 123 3.13 -8.63 6.99
C VAL A 123 4.59 -8.26 7.16
N LEU A 124 5.48 -8.68 6.26
CA LEU A 124 6.92 -8.36 6.33
C LEU A 124 7.20 -6.87 6.20
N LEU A 125 6.51 -6.16 5.31
CA LEU A 125 6.63 -4.71 5.19
C LEU A 125 6.10 -3.99 6.43
N SER A 126 4.98 -4.45 6.99
CA SER A 126 4.44 -3.88 8.22
C SER A 126 5.37 -4.10 9.42
N LEU A 127 5.95 -5.31 9.53
CA LEU A 127 6.96 -5.66 10.54
C LEU A 127 8.23 -4.83 10.39
N SER A 128 8.74 -4.66 9.17
CA SER A 128 9.98 -3.89 8.95
C SER A 128 9.81 -2.43 9.39
N LEU A 129 8.67 -1.82 9.09
CA LEU A 129 8.35 -0.46 9.54
C LEU A 129 8.14 -0.37 11.05
N TRP A 130 7.53 -1.40 11.65
CA TRP A 130 7.39 -1.47 13.10
C TRP A 130 8.75 -1.52 13.79
N ILE A 131 9.67 -2.36 13.29
CA ILE A 131 11.05 -2.45 13.77
C ILE A 131 11.78 -1.11 13.60
N VAL A 132 11.66 -0.45 12.44
CA VAL A 132 12.25 0.88 12.20
C VAL A 132 11.67 1.92 13.17
N GLY A 133 10.37 1.83 13.50
CA GLY A 133 9.73 2.70 14.48
C GLY A 133 10.22 2.50 15.92
N ILE A 134 10.66 1.29 16.27
CA ILE A 134 11.27 0.97 17.57
C ILE A 134 12.73 1.44 17.62
N ILE A 135 13.51 1.20 16.56
CA ILE A 135 14.95 1.52 16.52
C ILE A 135 15.18 3.03 16.35
N ASN A 136 14.38 3.70 15.51
CA ASN A 136 14.51 5.13 15.23
C ASN A 136 13.20 5.88 15.50
N PRO A 137 12.85 6.06 16.79
CA PRO A 137 11.61 6.73 17.21
C PRO A 137 11.47 8.18 16.75
N LYS A 138 12.57 8.83 16.32
CA LYS A 138 12.59 10.19 15.77
C LYS A 138 12.17 10.28 14.30
N ARG A 139 12.29 9.19 13.52
CA ARG A 139 11.94 9.15 12.09
C ARG A 139 10.50 8.71 11.83
N VAL A 140 9.86 8.14 12.86
CA VAL A 140 8.52 7.55 12.81
C VAL A 140 7.73 7.99 14.05
N PRO A 141 7.21 9.23 14.05
CA PRO A 141 6.41 9.74 15.16
C PRO A 141 5.06 9.02 15.25
N VAL A 142 4.47 8.99 16.45
CA VAL A 142 3.08 8.56 16.62
C VAL A 142 2.20 9.66 16.03
N ALA A 143 1.34 9.33 15.05
CA ALA A 143 0.50 10.33 14.38
C ALA A 143 -0.46 11.06 15.35
N THR A 144 -0.74 10.48 16.52
CA THR A 144 -1.56 11.07 17.58
C THR A 144 -0.90 12.26 18.31
N ASP A 145 0.43 12.41 18.27
CA ASP A 145 1.15 13.43 19.05
C ASP A 145 1.18 14.83 18.39
N ILE A 146 0.68 14.99 17.17
CA ILE A 146 0.66 16.30 16.50
C ILE A 146 -0.78 16.82 16.46
N LYS A 147 -1.10 17.65 17.46
CA LYS A 147 -2.31 18.49 17.47
C LYS A 147 -2.35 19.28 16.16
N VAL A 148 -3.31 18.93 15.32
CA VAL A 148 -3.76 19.78 14.21
C VAL A 148 -4.26 21.07 14.88
N THR A 149 -3.42 22.09 14.86
CA THR A 149 -3.78 23.47 15.17
C THR A 149 -3.94 24.19 13.84
#